data_AF-A0A1I6I4Y2-F1
#
_entry.id   AF-A0A1I6I4Y2-F1
#
_cell.length_a   1.000
_cell.length_b   1.000
_cell.length_c   1.000
_cell.angle_alpha   90.00
_cell.angle_beta   90.00
_cell.angle_gamma   90.00
#
_symmetry.space_group_name_H-M   'P 1'
#
loop_
_entity.id
_entity.type
_entity.pdbx_description
1 polymer ?
#
loop_
_entity_poly.entity_id
_entity_poly.type
_entity_poly.pdbx_seq_one_letter_code
_entity_poly.pdbx_strand_id
1 'polypeptide(L)'
;MRRTDAPTRRALLGTLSVLGAAGLAGCDALPDGSASGDAGRTADGAGGDATPTGSPAASTGKTFEQTVVARNPNATDAYVTVAVESRSGETAFVRNLELMPGEWRPVRAELPEPGPYRVVAEAAGGDRATFDWVADERLDGCAVTLRDGAFEFWRTAVCRGDCGLAASAVDDAIPLVGDGEGRWYAPASVVLENPDPAARRARLAVELDGEAVLTETYEVPARTQVELPVTYRSGDYRVRVETDGATVADSWSVPHQPSLFVDLRERATGCGPANSELTLVNYDDVEHAVTVQVASDEEGLFADRWTLAPEERTSVVPVSSSGRYEVRVQIDGADEFSTVWWSCPPRGPATLVVDATGGGSVSQTTLARE
;
A
#
# COMPACT_ATOMS: atom_id res chain seq x y z
N MET A 1 -34.71 -11.41 3.14
CA MET A 1 -33.77 -10.74 2.21
C MET A 1 -32.71 -11.76 1.81
N ARG A 2 -32.35 -11.78 0.52
CA ARG A 2 -31.54 -12.84 -0.11
C ARG A 2 -30.07 -12.75 0.34
N ARG A 3 -29.50 -13.89 0.77
CA ARG A 3 -28.05 -14.08 0.90
C ARG A 3 -27.44 -13.97 -0.50
N THR A 4 -26.49 -13.05 -0.68
CA THR A 4 -25.59 -13.02 -1.83
C THR A 4 -24.34 -13.81 -1.44
N ASP A 5 -24.12 -14.93 -2.14
CA ASP A 5 -22.94 -15.77 -2.01
C ASP A 5 -21.68 -14.99 -2.41
N ALA A 6 -20.59 -15.20 -1.67
CA ALA A 6 -19.26 -14.69 -2.01
C ALA A 6 -18.76 -15.31 -3.33
N PRO A 7 -18.11 -14.56 -4.23
CA PRO A 7 -17.62 -15.09 -5.49
C PRO A 7 -16.45 -16.06 -5.26
N THR A 8 -16.58 -17.25 -5.83
CA THR A 8 -15.64 -18.38 -5.71
C THR A 8 -14.46 -18.28 -6.67
N ARG A 9 -13.32 -18.80 -6.20
CA ARG A 9 -11.93 -18.78 -6.69
C ARG A 9 -11.62 -19.37 -8.09
N ARG A 10 -12.51 -19.30 -9.09
CA ARG A 10 -12.25 -19.90 -10.43
C ARG A 10 -12.85 -19.07 -11.56
N ALA A 11 -12.06 -18.18 -12.15
CA ALA A 11 -12.05 -17.85 -13.59
C ALA A 11 -11.13 -16.66 -13.88
N LEU A 12 -9.81 -16.85 -13.89
CA LEU A 12 -8.90 -15.90 -14.54
C LEU A 12 -7.77 -16.71 -15.18
N LEU A 13 -7.94 -17.02 -16.47
CA LEU A 13 -6.92 -17.21 -17.50
C LEU A 13 -7.66 -17.64 -18.77
N GLY A 14 -7.98 -16.67 -19.61
CA GLY A 14 -8.67 -16.93 -20.87
C GLY A 14 -8.56 -15.74 -21.79
N THR A 15 -7.37 -15.55 -22.38
CA THR A 15 -7.13 -15.14 -23.79
C THR A 15 -5.67 -14.73 -23.97
N LEU A 16 -4.78 -15.71 -24.13
CA LEU A 16 -3.56 -15.55 -24.94
C LEU A 16 -3.93 -16.05 -26.34
N SER A 17 -4.40 -15.14 -27.20
CA SER A 17 -4.67 -15.46 -28.60
C SER A 17 -3.37 -15.48 -29.39
N VAL A 18 -2.87 -16.68 -29.63
CA VAL A 18 -1.86 -16.99 -30.64
C VAL A 18 -2.44 -16.68 -32.02
N LEU A 19 -2.01 -15.58 -32.63
CA LEU A 19 -2.14 -15.35 -34.07
C LEU A 19 -0.82 -15.74 -34.72
N GLY A 20 -0.76 -16.95 -35.26
CA GLY A 20 0.43 -17.39 -36.01
C GLY A 20 0.45 -18.89 -36.32
N ALA A 21 -0.46 -19.36 -37.17
CA ALA A 21 -0.24 -20.62 -37.88
C ALA A 21 -0.86 -20.56 -39.28
N ALA A 22 -0.01 -20.32 -40.27
CA ALA A 22 -0.25 -20.71 -41.65
C ALA A 22 0.08 -22.19 -41.81
N GLY A 23 -0.82 -22.95 -42.44
CA GLY A 23 -0.42 -24.02 -43.35
C GLY A 23 -0.49 -25.48 -42.88
N LEU A 24 -1.49 -26.17 -43.44
CA LEU A 24 -1.43 -27.48 -44.13
C LEU A 24 -1.61 -28.81 -43.35
N ALA A 25 -2.69 -29.51 -43.79
CA ALA A 25 -2.88 -30.97 -43.96
C ALA A 25 -2.81 -31.87 -42.71
N GLY A 26 -3.63 -32.92 -42.51
CA GLY A 26 -4.59 -33.65 -43.33
C GLY A 26 -5.20 -34.78 -42.46
N CYS A 27 -6.14 -35.54 -43.04
CA CYS A 27 -7.12 -36.42 -42.39
C CYS A 27 -6.61 -37.77 -41.82
N ASP A 28 -7.45 -38.31 -40.92
CA ASP A 28 -7.78 -39.73 -40.64
C ASP A 28 -6.69 -40.73 -40.22
N ALA A 29 -6.89 -41.37 -39.05
CA ALA A 29 -7.34 -42.77 -38.96
C ALA A 29 -7.16 -43.35 -37.53
N LEU A 30 -8.26 -43.85 -36.94
CA LEU A 30 -8.25 -44.86 -35.87
C LEU A 30 -7.93 -46.24 -36.47
N PRO A 31 -7.35 -47.17 -35.69
CA PRO A 31 -8.08 -48.40 -35.46
C PRO A 31 -7.99 -48.97 -34.03
N ASP A 32 -9.08 -49.62 -33.64
CA ASP A 32 -9.21 -50.55 -32.52
C ASP A 32 -8.38 -51.84 -32.72
N GLY A 33 -7.95 -52.46 -31.62
CA GLY A 33 -7.36 -53.80 -31.65
C GLY A 33 -7.00 -54.34 -30.27
N SER A 34 -7.96 -55.05 -29.65
CA SER A 34 -7.86 -55.74 -28.36
C SER A 34 -7.05 -57.05 -28.44
N ALA A 35 -6.34 -57.43 -27.37
CA ALA A 35 -6.44 -58.76 -26.71
C ALA A 35 -5.36 -58.97 -25.62
N SER A 36 -5.85 -59.33 -24.42
CA SER A 36 -5.38 -60.39 -23.49
C SER A 36 -3.91 -60.38 -23.05
N GLY A 37 -3.51 -60.33 -21.78
CA GLY A 37 -4.15 -60.54 -20.48
C GLY A 37 -3.16 -61.31 -19.61
N ASP A 38 -2.84 -60.85 -18.39
CA ASP A 38 -2.58 -61.74 -17.25
C ASP A 38 -2.58 -60.95 -15.92
N ALA A 39 -2.98 -61.65 -14.86
CA ALA A 39 -3.34 -61.13 -13.56
C ALA A 39 -2.13 -60.90 -12.63
N GLY A 40 -2.15 -59.80 -11.88
CA GLY A 40 -1.26 -59.56 -10.74
C GLY A 40 -1.91 -58.59 -9.76
N ARG A 41 -2.47 -59.11 -8.66
CA ARG A 41 -2.96 -58.33 -7.51
C ARG A 41 -1.77 -57.75 -6.74
N THR A 42 -1.78 -56.44 -6.46
CA THR A 42 -1.29 -55.85 -5.19
C THR A 42 -1.69 -54.36 -5.05
N ALA A 43 -2.40 -54.09 -3.95
CA ALA A 43 -2.46 -52.92 -3.05
C ALA A 43 -2.08 -51.49 -3.50
N ASP A 44 -2.99 -50.56 -3.13
CA ASP A 44 -2.81 -49.25 -2.49
C ASP A 44 -1.75 -48.26 -3.02
N GLY A 45 -2.22 -47.08 -3.44
CA GLY A 45 -1.39 -45.89 -3.60
C GLY A 45 -2.14 -44.74 -4.26
N ALA A 46 -2.42 -43.69 -3.48
CA ALA A 46 -3.14 -42.49 -3.88
C ALA A 46 -2.61 -41.83 -5.16
N GLY A 47 -3.53 -41.40 -6.02
CA GLY A 47 -3.25 -40.60 -7.21
C GLY A 47 -2.61 -39.27 -6.84
N GLY A 48 -1.36 -39.10 -7.24
CA GLY A 48 -0.70 -37.80 -7.27
C GLY A 48 -1.21 -36.99 -8.45
N ASP A 49 -1.95 -35.94 -8.18
CA ASP A 49 -2.18 -34.84 -9.12
C ASP A 49 -0.84 -34.15 -9.37
N ALA A 50 -0.26 -34.42 -10.54
CA ALA A 50 0.92 -33.74 -11.03
C ALA A 50 0.57 -32.29 -11.37
N THR A 51 0.92 -31.36 -10.48
CA THR A 51 0.98 -29.93 -10.79
C THR A 51 2.22 -29.70 -11.66
N PRO A 52 2.10 -29.12 -12.87
CA PRO A 52 3.28 -28.77 -13.65
C PRO A 52 3.91 -27.51 -13.06
N THR A 53 4.85 -27.69 -12.14
CA THR A 53 5.76 -26.64 -11.70
C THR A 53 6.76 -26.39 -12.83
N GLY A 54 6.48 -25.40 -13.68
CA GLY A 54 7.44 -24.91 -14.66
C GLY A 54 8.66 -24.36 -13.93
N SER A 55 9.73 -25.16 -13.89
CA SER A 55 11.02 -24.75 -13.36
C SER A 55 11.66 -23.77 -14.34
N PRO A 56 11.94 -22.51 -13.98
CA PRO A 56 12.66 -21.62 -14.87
C PRO A 56 14.09 -22.14 -15.04
N ALA A 57 14.55 -22.16 -16.30
CA ALA A 57 15.93 -22.45 -16.62
C ALA A 57 16.83 -21.43 -15.91
N ALA A 58 17.83 -21.93 -15.16
CA ALA A 58 18.77 -21.10 -14.45
C ALA A 58 19.64 -20.31 -15.45
N SER A 59 19.27 -19.06 -15.73
CA SER A 59 20.15 -18.08 -16.36
C SER A 59 21.14 -17.58 -15.31
N THR A 60 22.42 -17.85 -15.49
CA THR A 60 23.53 -17.36 -14.64
C THR A 60 23.84 -15.87 -14.84
N GLY A 61 22.83 -15.04 -15.12
CA GLY A 61 22.94 -13.59 -15.17
C GLY A 61 22.64 -13.00 -13.79
N LYS A 62 23.36 -11.95 -13.37
CA LYS A 62 22.95 -11.16 -12.21
C LYS A 62 21.59 -10.53 -12.54
N THR A 63 20.55 -10.91 -11.80
CA THR A 63 19.23 -10.29 -11.93
C THR A 63 19.27 -8.89 -11.31
N PHE A 64 18.50 -7.97 -11.89
CA PHE A 64 18.28 -6.63 -11.37
C PHE A 64 17.10 -6.67 -10.40
N GLU A 65 17.38 -6.57 -9.10
CA GLU A 65 16.33 -6.62 -8.07
C GLU A 65 15.65 -5.26 -7.93
N GLN A 66 14.31 -5.28 -7.92
CA GLN A 66 13.44 -4.14 -7.65
C GLN A 66 12.31 -4.58 -6.72
N THR A 67 11.66 -3.63 -6.06
CA THR A 67 10.50 -3.89 -5.20
C THR A 67 9.20 -3.44 -5.86
N VAL A 68 8.19 -4.31 -5.84
CA VAL A 68 6.81 -3.92 -6.15
C VAL A 68 6.03 -3.90 -4.83
N VAL A 69 5.49 -2.75 -4.44
CA VAL A 69 4.71 -2.60 -3.21
C VAL A 69 3.23 -2.52 -3.56
N ALA A 70 2.44 -3.51 -3.20
CA ALA A 70 0.99 -3.46 -3.35
C ALA A 70 0.36 -2.88 -2.07
N ARG A 71 -0.55 -1.92 -2.22
CA ARG A 71 -1.20 -1.21 -1.10
C ARG A 71 -2.72 -1.29 -1.22
N ASN A 72 -3.38 -1.64 -0.11
CA ASN A 72 -4.83 -1.61 0.02
C ASN A 72 -5.25 -0.63 1.13
N PRO A 73 -5.44 0.66 0.84
CA PRO A 73 -5.92 1.64 1.82
C PRO A 73 -7.41 1.50 2.19
N ASN A 74 -8.17 0.61 1.52
CA ASN A 74 -9.61 0.46 1.75
C ASN A 74 -9.90 -0.33 3.04
N ALA A 75 -11.13 -0.25 3.55
CA ALA A 75 -11.58 -1.02 4.74
C ALA A 75 -12.02 -2.46 4.44
N THR A 76 -11.82 -2.93 3.21
CA THR A 76 -12.16 -4.31 2.82
C THR A 76 -10.95 -4.99 2.22
N ASP A 77 -10.88 -6.32 2.38
CA ASP A 77 -9.87 -7.13 1.71
C ASP A 77 -9.87 -6.89 0.19
N ALA A 78 -8.68 -6.89 -0.40
CA ALA A 78 -8.49 -6.76 -1.84
C ALA A 78 -7.67 -7.92 -2.38
N TYR A 79 -8.15 -8.51 -3.47
CA TYR A 79 -7.40 -9.49 -4.25
C TYR A 79 -6.85 -8.81 -5.49
N VAL A 80 -5.53 -8.70 -5.57
CA VAL A 80 -4.81 -8.00 -6.65
C VAL A 80 -3.79 -8.92 -7.29
N THR A 81 -3.82 -9.00 -8.61
CA THR A 81 -2.73 -9.55 -9.42
C THR A 81 -1.87 -8.40 -9.93
N VAL A 82 -0.57 -8.47 -9.67
CA VAL A 82 0.42 -7.53 -10.23
C VAL A 82 1.39 -8.29 -11.11
N ALA A 83 1.56 -7.83 -12.34
CA ALA A 83 2.52 -8.35 -13.30
C ALA A 83 3.45 -7.24 -13.79
N VAL A 84 4.70 -7.60 -14.08
CA VAL A 84 5.66 -6.74 -14.78
C VAL A 84 5.99 -7.40 -16.10
N GLU A 85 5.73 -6.68 -17.18
CA GLU A 85 5.93 -7.12 -18.56
C GLU A 85 7.07 -6.31 -19.18
N SER A 86 7.94 -6.98 -19.93
CA SER A 86 8.94 -6.30 -20.76
C SER A 86 8.26 -5.63 -21.97
N ARG A 87 9.00 -4.80 -22.70
CA ARG A 87 8.46 -4.18 -23.95
C ARG A 87 8.06 -5.18 -25.03
N SER A 88 8.62 -6.40 -25.03
CA SER A 88 8.22 -7.45 -25.97
C SER A 88 6.92 -8.14 -25.56
N GLY A 89 6.34 -7.80 -24.40
CA GLY A 89 5.14 -8.43 -23.84
C GLY A 89 5.43 -9.71 -23.05
N GLU A 90 6.69 -10.01 -22.77
CA GLU A 90 7.07 -11.14 -21.94
C GLU A 90 6.91 -10.79 -20.46
N THR A 91 6.21 -11.64 -19.69
CA THR A 91 6.03 -11.45 -18.25
C THR A 91 7.34 -11.77 -17.52
N ALA A 92 8.02 -10.74 -17.00
CA ALA A 92 9.21 -10.89 -16.17
C ALA A 92 8.86 -11.25 -14.71
N PHE A 93 7.72 -10.78 -14.22
CA PHE A 93 7.28 -11.02 -12.85
C PHE A 93 5.74 -11.06 -12.78
N VAL A 94 5.19 -11.92 -11.93
CA VAL A 94 3.76 -11.94 -11.61
C VAL A 94 3.53 -12.44 -10.19
N ARG A 95 2.61 -11.79 -9.46
CA ARG A 95 2.16 -12.19 -8.12
C ARG A 95 0.68 -11.93 -7.94
N ASN A 96 0.03 -12.85 -7.23
CA ASN A 96 -1.33 -12.70 -6.75
C ASN A 96 -1.25 -12.43 -5.25
N LEU A 97 -1.92 -11.37 -4.80
CA LEU A 97 -1.85 -10.88 -3.43
C LEU A 97 -3.26 -10.74 -2.89
N GLU A 98 -3.48 -11.28 -1.70
CA GLU A 98 -4.60 -10.95 -0.84
C GLU A 98 -4.11 -9.93 0.17
N LEU A 99 -4.66 -8.72 0.10
CA LEU A 99 -4.27 -7.57 0.90
C LEU A 99 -5.38 -7.26 1.90
N MET A 100 -5.06 -7.31 3.19
CA MET A 100 -5.98 -6.88 4.24
C MET A 100 -6.21 -5.37 4.18
N PRO A 101 -7.27 -4.85 4.81
CA PRO A 101 -7.45 -3.42 5.02
C PRO A 101 -6.21 -2.74 5.58
N GLY A 102 -5.80 -1.64 4.95
CA GLY A 102 -4.61 -0.88 5.32
C GLY A 102 -3.27 -1.57 5.02
N GLU A 103 -3.26 -2.77 4.43
CA GLU A 103 -2.03 -3.54 4.24
C GLU A 103 -1.14 -2.98 3.12
N TRP A 104 0.16 -2.95 3.39
CA TRP A 104 1.20 -2.61 2.42
C TRP A 104 2.16 -3.80 2.32
N ARG A 105 2.17 -4.49 1.17
CA ARG A 105 2.96 -5.70 0.98
C ARG A 105 4.06 -5.48 -0.06
N PRO A 106 5.33 -5.34 0.37
CA PRO A 106 6.46 -5.31 -0.57
C PRO A 106 6.73 -6.72 -1.11
N VAL A 107 7.01 -6.81 -2.41
CA VAL A 107 7.41 -8.06 -3.06
C VAL A 107 8.61 -7.80 -3.95
N ARG A 108 9.64 -8.64 -3.81
CA ARG A 108 10.83 -8.58 -4.67
C ARG A 108 10.49 -9.06 -6.08
N ALA A 109 10.84 -8.24 -7.06
CA ALA A 109 10.78 -8.53 -8.48
C ALA A 109 12.22 -8.63 -9.01
N GLU A 110 12.58 -9.81 -9.50
CA GLU A 110 13.86 -10.04 -10.16
C GLU A 110 13.67 -9.78 -11.66
N LEU A 111 14.24 -8.69 -12.15
CA LEU A 111 14.18 -8.29 -13.55
C LEU A 111 15.45 -8.72 -14.29
N PRO A 112 15.39 -9.02 -15.60
CA PRO A 112 16.58 -9.37 -16.36
C PRO A 112 17.62 -8.23 -16.44
N GLU A 113 17.18 -6.99 -16.57
CA GLU A 113 18.04 -5.81 -16.72
C GLU A 113 17.30 -4.53 -16.29
N PRO A 114 17.99 -3.42 -15.96
CA PRO A 114 17.34 -2.12 -15.83
C PRO A 114 16.79 -1.65 -17.19
N GLY A 115 15.71 -0.88 -17.16
CA GLY A 115 15.10 -0.37 -18.39
C GLY A 115 13.58 -0.25 -18.35
N PRO A 116 12.94 -0.08 -19.52
CA PRO A 116 11.51 0.14 -19.59
C PRO A 116 10.70 -1.17 -19.49
N TYR A 117 9.73 -1.16 -18.58
CA TYR A 117 8.76 -2.21 -18.32
C TYR A 117 7.34 -1.63 -18.29
N ARG A 118 6.34 -2.51 -18.28
CA ARG A 118 4.96 -2.17 -17.99
C ARG A 118 4.52 -2.91 -16.74
N VAL A 119 4.06 -2.19 -15.73
CA VAL A 119 3.37 -2.78 -14.59
C VAL A 119 1.89 -2.88 -14.94
N VAL A 120 1.32 -4.07 -14.81
CA VAL A 120 -0.10 -4.34 -15.00
C VAL A 120 -0.66 -4.75 -13.66
N ALA A 121 -1.73 -4.10 -13.22
CA ALA A 121 -2.46 -4.46 -12.01
C ALA A 121 -3.91 -4.78 -12.36
N GLU A 122 -4.44 -5.85 -11.78
CA GLU A 122 -5.81 -6.30 -11.96
C GLU A 122 -6.41 -6.69 -10.61
N ALA A 123 -7.60 -6.19 -10.31
CA ALA A 123 -8.37 -6.55 -9.12
C ALA A 123 -9.34 -7.70 -9.46
N ALA A 124 -9.73 -8.50 -8.47
CA ALA A 124 -10.71 -9.58 -8.67
C ALA A 124 -12.08 -9.10 -9.19
N GLY A 125 -12.41 -7.81 -9.01
CA GLY A 125 -13.61 -7.19 -9.58
C GLY A 125 -13.55 -6.96 -11.10
N GLY A 126 -12.39 -7.18 -11.73
CA GLY A 126 -12.14 -6.96 -13.15
C GLY A 126 -11.53 -5.60 -13.49
N ASP A 127 -11.39 -4.71 -12.50
CA ASP A 127 -10.67 -3.45 -12.67
C ASP A 127 -9.22 -3.74 -13.04
N ARG A 128 -8.73 -3.07 -14.08
CA ARG A 128 -7.38 -3.30 -14.61
C ARG A 128 -6.76 -1.98 -15.03
N ALA A 129 -5.49 -1.81 -14.72
CA ALA A 129 -4.72 -0.64 -15.13
C ALA A 129 -3.28 -1.00 -15.47
N THR A 130 -2.64 -0.12 -16.23
CA THR A 130 -1.26 -0.30 -16.69
C THR A 130 -0.44 0.95 -16.46
N PHE A 131 0.83 0.78 -16.13
CA PHE A 131 1.77 1.87 -15.90
C PHE A 131 3.11 1.62 -16.59
N ASP A 132 3.58 2.63 -17.34
CA ASP A 132 4.90 2.61 -17.95
C ASP A 132 5.97 2.89 -16.90
N TRP A 133 6.67 1.83 -16.51
CA TRP A 133 7.68 1.85 -15.46
C TRP A 133 9.07 1.80 -16.08
N VAL A 134 10.01 2.59 -15.54
CA VAL A 134 11.42 2.46 -15.89
C VAL A 134 12.11 1.96 -14.63
N ALA A 135 12.56 0.72 -14.67
CA ALA A 135 13.37 0.12 -13.63
C ALA A 135 14.76 0.75 -13.71
N ASP A 136 15.12 1.56 -12.72
CA ASP A 136 16.30 2.42 -12.68
C ASP A 136 17.04 2.12 -11.37
N GLU A 137 18.37 2.00 -11.41
CA GLU A 137 19.20 1.71 -10.25
C GLU A 137 19.10 2.77 -9.15
N ARG A 138 18.65 3.99 -9.48
CA ARG A 138 18.42 5.09 -8.53
C ARG A 138 17.08 5.00 -7.82
N LEU A 139 16.22 4.06 -8.21
CA LEU A 139 14.89 3.83 -7.66
C LEU A 139 14.85 2.44 -7.00
N ASP A 140 14.03 2.32 -5.96
CA ASP A 140 13.84 1.04 -5.28
C ASP A 140 12.74 0.19 -5.93
N GLY A 141 11.82 0.82 -6.67
CA GLY A 141 10.66 0.10 -7.13
C GLY A 141 9.47 0.88 -7.68
N CYS A 142 8.32 0.20 -7.60
CA CYS A 142 7.01 0.71 -7.98
C CYS A 142 5.99 0.38 -6.87
N ALA A 143 5.22 1.36 -6.43
CA ALA A 143 4.03 1.16 -5.63
C ALA A 143 2.78 1.09 -6.51
N VAL A 144 1.88 0.17 -6.18
CA VAL A 144 0.56 -0.03 -6.80
C VAL A 144 -0.47 0.07 -5.69
N THR A 145 -1.33 1.07 -5.74
CA THR A 145 -2.36 1.32 -4.72
C THR A 145 -3.74 1.12 -5.35
N LEU A 146 -4.56 0.24 -4.77
CA LEU A 146 -5.96 0.09 -5.18
C LEU A 146 -6.84 0.95 -4.28
N ARG A 147 -7.49 1.98 -4.82
CA ARG A 147 -8.39 2.88 -4.08
C ARG A 147 -9.70 3.00 -4.86
N ASP A 148 -10.82 2.71 -4.22
CA ASP A 148 -12.16 2.87 -4.82
C ASP A 148 -12.32 2.21 -6.21
N GLY A 149 -11.71 1.03 -6.40
CA GLY A 149 -11.73 0.29 -7.67
C GLY A 149 -10.75 0.82 -8.74
N ALA A 150 -10.00 1.89 -8.45
CA ALA A 150 -8.99 2.44 -9.35
C ALA A 150 -7.57 2.15 -8.84
N PHE A 151 -6.65 1.91 -9.78
CA PHE A 151 -5.23 1.75 -9.46
C PHE A 151 -4.46 3.06 -9.64
N GLU A 152 -3.69 3.42 -8.62
CA GLU A 152 -2.68 4.47 -8.66
C GLU A 152 -1.29 3.86 -8.65
N PHE A 153 -0.39 4.41 -9.45
CA PHE A 153 0.98 3.93 -9.61
C PHE A 153 1.98 5.02 -9.32
N TRP A 154 2.98 4.66 -8.54
CA TRP A 154 4.10 5.53 -8.21
C TRP A 154 5.40 4.77 -8.36
N ARG A 155 6.40 5.41 -8.95
CA ARG A 155 7.79 4.99 -8.75
C ARG A 155 8.18 5.32 -7.32
N THR A 156 9.03 4.52 -6.71
CA THR A 156 9.43 4.73 -5.32
C THR A 156 10.94 4.74 -5.18
N ALA A 157 11.44 5.64 -4.34
CA ALA A 157 12.81 5.64 -3.87
C ALA A 157 12.84 6.02 -2.39
N VAL A 158 13.71 5.37 -1.63
CA VAL A 158 14.05 5.65 -0.25
C VAL A 158 15.45 6.24 -0.32
N CYS A 159 15.50 7.56 -0.28
CA CYS A 159 16.74 8.28 -0.44
C CYS A 159 17.45 8.41 0.92
N ARG A 160 18.55 7.67 1.06
CA ARG A 160 19.55 7.86 2.13
C ARG A 160 20.67 8.78 1.58
N GLY A 161 21.66 9.15 2.40
CA GLY A 161 22.69 10.14 2.03
C GLY A 161 23.40 9.87 0.69
N ASP A 162 23.42 8.63 0.22
CA ASP A 162 24.06 8.21 -1.03
C ASP A 162 23.09 8.04 -2.22
N CYS A 163 21.84 8.50 -2.13
CA CYS A 163 20.88 8.22 -3.19
C CYS A 163 21.20 8.98 -4.49
N GLY A 164 21.10 8.29 -5.63
CA GLY A 164 21.35 8.89 -6.95
C GLY A 164 20.34 9.96 -7.40
N LEU A 165 19.37 10.32 -6.55
CA LEU A 165 18.42 11.42 -6.76
C LEU A 165 18.85 12.71 -6.06
N ALA A 166 19.83 12.67 -5.15
CA ALA A 166 20.40 13.86 -4.54
C ALA A 166 21.26 14.62 -5.57
N ALA A 167 21.02 15.92 -5.70
CA ALA A 167 21.74 16.81 -6.63
C ALA A 167 23.03 17.38 -6.02
N SER A 168 23.27 17.14 -4.74
CA SER A 168 24.48 17.50 -4.00
C SER A 168 25.10 16.23 -3.44
N ALA A 169 26.43 16.21 -3.28
CA ALA A 169 27.07 15.18 -2.46
C ALA A 169 26.60 15.39 -1.02
N VAL A 170 25.71 14.52 -0.56
CA VAL A 170 25.29 14.50 0.85
C VAL A 170 26.44 13.86 1.63
N ASP A 171 26.69 14.33 2.85
CA ASP A 171 27.50 13.57 3.79
C ASP A 171 26.86 12.16 3.96
N ASP A 172 27.68 11.11 4.09
CA ASP A 172 27.27 9.69 4.03
C ASP A 172 26.18 9.27 5.05
N ALA A 173 25.73 10.18 5.91
CA ALA A 173 24.56 10.02 6.76
C ALA A 173 23.67 11.27 6.65
N ILE A 174 22.46 11.14 6.10
CA ILE A 174 21.36 11.98 6.57
C ILE A 174 21.34 11.78 8.09
N PRO A 175 21.54 12.83 8.91
CA PRO A 175 21.67 12.63 10.34
C PRO A 175 20.33 12.15 10.86
N LEU A 176 20.22 10.84 11.12
CA LEU A 176 19.11 10.28 11.87
C LEU A 176 19.27 10.74 13.31
N VAL A 177 18.76 11.93 13.61
CA VAL A 177 18.87 12.51 14.96
C VAL A 177 18.05 11.65 15.93
N GLY A 178 18.69 11.12 16.98
CA GLY A 178 18.07 10.35 18.05
C GLY A 178 19.08 9.50 18.82
N ASP A 179 18.97 9.48 20.15
CA ASP A 179 19.79 8.66 21.07
C ASP A 179 19.20 7.26 21.31
N GLY A 180 18.01 6.99 20.75
CA GLY A 180 17.27 5.74 20.96
C GLY A 180 16.45 5.70 22.25
N GLU A 181 16.38 6.79 23.03
CA GLU A 181 15.41 6.93 24.11
C GLU A 181 14.04 7.31 23.52
N GLY A 182 13.01 6.50 23.79
CA GLY A 182 11.68 6.63 23.16
C GLY A 182 11.52 5.87 21.84
N ARG A 183 12.18 4.70 21.70
CA ARG A 183 12.23 3.84 20.50
C ARG A 183 10.94 3.82 19.66
N TRP A 184 10.99 4.51 18.52
CA TRP A 184 10.18 4.17 17.36
C TRP A 184 10.97 3.16 16.52
N TYR A 185 10.34 2.04 16.14
CA TYR A 185 11.03 0.96 15.39
C TYR A 185 11.40 1.35 13.94
N ALA A 186 10.93 2.51 13.48
CA ALA A 186 11.18 3.06 12.15
C ALA A 186 11.43 4.57 12.26
N PRO A 187 12.32 5.14 11.41
CA PRO A 187 12.56 6.57 11.38
C PRO A 187 11.32 7.31 10.88
N ALA A 188 11.10 8.51 11.39
CA ALA A 188 10.14 9.43 10.83
C ALA A 188 10.70 10.01 9.51
N SER A 189 9.83 10.13 8.50
CA SER A 189 10.24 10.41 7.11
C SER A 189 9.53 11.63 6.53
N VAL A 190 10.19 12.33 5.61
CA VAL A 190 9.52 13.26 4.67
C VAL A 190 9.39 12.55 3.33
N VAL A 191 8.23 12.62 2.69
CA VAL A 191 7.99 12.04 1.37
C VAL A 191 7.73 13.16 0.36
N LEU A 192 8.59 13.27 -0.65
CA LEU A 192 8.40 14.20 -1.76
C LEU A 192 7.64 13.50 -2.88
N GLU A 193 6.49 14.04 -3.27
CA GLU A 193 5.64 13.48 -4.32
C GLU A 193 5.68 14.38 -5.57
N ASN A 194 6.14 13.80 -6.68
CA ASN A 194 6.06 14.47 -7.98
C ASN A 194 5.02 13.77 -8.86
N PRO A 195 3.74 14.20 -8.86
CA PRO A 195 2.72 13.62 -9.72
C PRO A 195 2.88 13.99 -11.20
N ASP A 196 3.75 14.95 -11.52
CA ASP A 196 3.87 15.48 -12.87
C ASP A 196 4.61 14.53 -13.83
N PRO A 197 4.37 14.65 -15.14
CA PRO A 197 5.03 13.84 -16.16
C PRO A 197 6.50 14.21 -16.39
N ALA A 198 7.00 15.28 -15.77
CA ALA A 198 8.38 15.74 -15.88
C ALA A 198 9.06 15.70 -14.50
N ALA A 199 10.38 15.53 -14.49
CA ALA A 199 11.17 15.64 -13.26
C ALA A 199 11.07 17.05 -12.67
N ARG A 200 11.13 17.13 -11.34
CA ARG A 200 11.13 18.39 -10.59
C ARG A 200 12.32 18.46 -9.66
N ARG A 201 12.90 19.64 -9.54
CA ARG A 201 13.93 19.91 -8.53
C ARG A 201 13.26 20.44 -7.27
N ALA A 202 13.58 19.84 -6.13
CA ALA A 202 13.05 20.21 -4.83
C ALA A 202 14.19 20.37 -3.82
N ARG A 203 14.28 21.52 -3.17
CA ARG A 203 15.21 21.74 -2.05
C ARG A 203 14.45 21.58 -0.74
N LEU A 204 14.79 20.56 0.02
CA LEU A 204 14.22 20.26 1.33
C LEU A 204 15.12 20.81 2.42
N ALA A 205 14.53 21.53 3.38
CA ALA A 205 15.14 21.90 4.64
C ALA A 205 14.26 21.39 5.80
N VAL A 206 14.88 20.75 6.78
CA VAL A 206 14.23 20.30 8.02
C VAL A 206 15.00 20.85 9.21
N GLU A 207 14.29 21.48 10.14
CA GLU A 207 14.85 22.06 11.36
C GLU A 207 14.18 21.47 12.60
N LEU A 208 14.93 21.31 13.69
CA LEU A 208 14.42 20.99 15.02
C LEU A 208 14.94 22.04 16.00
N ASP A 209 14.07 22.69 16.77
CA ASP A 209 14.45 23.73 17.73
C ASP A 209 15.29 24.88 17.12
N GLY A 210 15.14 25.13 15.82
CA GLY A 210 15.90 26.15 15.08
C GLY A 210 17.28 25.70 14.58
N GLU A 211 17.69 24.46 14.86
CA GLU A 211 18.89 23.84 14.33
C GLU A 211 18.57 23.06 13.05
N ALA A 212 19.38 23.22 12.01
CA ALA A 212 19.21 22.50 10.76
C ALA A 212 19.54 21.00 10.95
N VAL A 213 18.58 20.14 10.64
CA VAL A 213 18.71 18.68 10.63
C VAL A 213 19.09 18.19 9.24
N LEU A 214 18.40 18.67 8.21
CA LEU A 214 18.63 18.30 6.81
C LEU A 214 18.51 19.54 5.95
N THR A 215 19.39 19.73 4.97
CA THR A 215 19.23 20.77 3.94
C THR A 215 19.82 20.28 2.63
N GLU A 216 18.98 19.69 1.79
CA GLU A 216 19.43 18.99 0.58
C GLU A 216 18.55 19.31 -0.62
N THR A 217 19.09 19.04 -1.81
CA THR A 217 18.35 19.21 -3.05
C THR A 217 18.21 17.89 -3.78
N TYR A 218 17.00 17.58 -4.21
CA TYR A 218 16.64 16.33 -4.89
C TYR A 218 16.10 16.62 -6.28
N GLU A 219 16.48 15.78 -7.24
CA GLU A 219 15.78 15.65 -8.51
C GLU A 219 14.75 14.53 -8.38
N VAL A 220 13.48 14.91 -8.25
CA VAL A 220 12.36 13.98 -8.08
C VAL A 220 11.81 13.64 -9.47
N PRO A 221 12.00 12.40 -9.98
CA PRO A 221 11.56 12.06 -11.32
C PRO A 221 10.03 12.11 -11.46
N ALA A 222 9.56 12.04 -12.71
CA ALA A 222 8.14 12.02 -13.01
C ALA A 222 7.42 10.83 -12.35
N ARG A 223 6.26 11.10 -11.73
CA ARG A 223 5.41 10.12 -11.04
C ARG A 223 6.17 9.29 -10.00
N THR A 224 6.96 9.96 -9.17
CA THR A 224 7.81 9.35 -8.16
C THR A 224 7.48 9.87 -6.76
N GLN A 225 7.45 8.95 -5.79
CA GLN A 225 7.52 9.23 -4.35
C GLN A 225 8.96 9.00 -3.88
N VAL A 226 9.58 10.01 -3.29
CA VAL A 226 10.92 9.92 -2.67
C VAL A 226 10.76 10.04 -1.17
N GLU A 227 10.91 8.92 -0.46
CA GLU A 227 10.92 8.86 1.00
C GLU A 227 12.32 9.19 1.53
N LEU A 228 12.38 10.11 2.48
CA LEU A 228 13.60 10.63 3.10
C LEU A 228 13.51 10.37 4.59
N PRO A 229 14.13 9.31 5.11
CA PRO A 229 14.22 9.06 6.55
C PRO A 229 15.02 10.18 7.23
N VAL A 230 14.43 10.91 8.18
CA VAL A 230 15.06 12.09 8.79
C VAL A 230 15.47 11.86 10.24
N THR A 231 14.66 11.20 11.07
CA THR A 231 14.91 11.23 12.53
C THR A 231 14.27 10.06 13.27
N TYR A 232 14.85 9.66 14.40
CA TYR A 232 14.21 8.77 15.39
C TYR A 232 13.71 9.54 16.63
N ARG A 233 14.00 10.84 16.70
CA ARG A 233 13.67 11.71 17.82
C ARG A 233 12.24 12.22 17.66
N SER A 234 11.54 12.32 18.79
CA SER A 234 10.25 13.01 18.85
C SER A 234 10.46 14.52 18.99
N GLY A 235 9.55 15.32 18.44
CA GLY A 235 9.64 16.76 18.45
C GLY A 235 8.78 17.40 17.37
N ASP A 236 8.68 18.72 17.44
CA ASP A 236 8.02 19.52 16.42
C ASP A 236 9.09 20.11 15.49
N TYR A 237 9.12 19.59 14.26
CA TYR A 237 10.07 19.98 13.23
C TYR A 237 9.47 21.08 12.37
N ARG A 238 10.31 21.94 11.80
CA ARG A 238 9.92 22.83 10.71
C ARG A 238 10.42 22.24 9.41
N VAL A 239 9.52 21.95 8.49
CA VAL A 239 9.84 21.46 7.15
C VAL A 239 9.59 22.54 6.14
N ARG A 240 10.53 22.75 5.22
CA ARG A 240 10.43 23.70 4.11
C ARG A 240 10.89 23.01 2.83
N VAL A 241 10.05 23.04 1.81
CA VAL A 241 10.39 22.55 0.47
C VAL A 241 10.27 23.69 -0.54
N GLU A 242 11.36 23.95 -1.24
CA GLU A 242 11.43 24.93 -2.32
C GLU A 242 11.45 24.23 -3.67
N THR A 243 10.61 24.70 -4.59
CA THR A 243 10.61 24.31 -6.00
C THR A 243 10.72 25.57 -6.86
N ASP A 244 10.81 25.44 -8.18
CA ASP A 244 10.96 26.58 -9.09
C ASP A 244 9.83 27.62 -8.92
N GLY A 245 10.12 28.67 -8.15
CA GLY A 245 9.25 29.81 -7.89
C GLY A 245 8.26 29.65 -6.72
N ALA A 246 8.37 28.61 -5.90
CA ALA A 246 7.47 28.43 -4.76
C ALA A 246 8.11 27.75 -3.56
N THR A 247 7.56 28.02 -2.39
CA THR A 247 7.95 27.40 -1.13
C THR A 247 6.70 26.89 -0.43
N VAL A 248 6.74 25.63 0.01
CA VAL A 248 5.81 25.08 1.00
C VAL A 248 6.57 24.97 2.33
N ALA A 249 5.94 25.38 3.42
CA ALA A 249 6.53 25.28 4.75
C ALA A 249 5.44 24.84 5.72
N ASP A 250 5.78 23.91 6.59
CA ASP A 250 4.84 23.34 7.56
C ASP A 250 5.54 22.90 8.84
N SER A 251 4.75 22.79 9.91
CA SER A 251 5.17 22.18 11.16
C SER A 251 4.88 20.69 11.11
N TRP A 252 5.85 19.87 11.52
CA TRP A 252 5.76 18.42 11.46
C TRP A 252 5.97 17.83 12.86
N SER A 253 4.91 17.28 13.45
CA SER A 253 4.93 16.78 14.83
C SER A 253 5.19 15.27 14.89
N VAL A 254 6.38 14.87 15.33
CA VAL A 254 6.77 13.47 15.50
C VAL A 254 6.61 13.06 16.98
N PRO A 255 5.92 11.96 17.33
CA PRO A 255 5.51 10.85 16.47
C PRO A 255 4.04 10.88 16.00
N HIS A 256 3.32 12.00 16.20
CA HIS A 256 1.90 12.08 15.83
C HIS A 256 1.68 11.91 14.33
N GLN A 257 2.59 12.48 13.54
CA GLN A 257 2.70 12.34 12.10
C GLN A 257 4.07 11.72 11.79
N PRO A 258 4.17 10.39 11.67
CA PRO A 258 5.45 9.72 11.42
C PRO A 258 5.95 9.89 9.98
N SER A 259 5.09 10.33 9.06
CA SER A 259 5.48 10.72 7.71
C SER A 259 4.81 12.03 7.29
N LEU A 260 5.60 12.98 6.80
CA LEU A 260 5.11 14.21 6.17
C LEU A 260 5.20 14.06 4.65
N PHE A 261 4.07 14.02 3.98
CA PHE A 261 3.99 14.01 2.52
C PHE A 261 3.95 15.43 2.00
N VAL A 262 4.67 15.69 0.92
CA VAL A 262 4.76 17.00 0.27
C VAL A 262 4.46 16.81 -1.22
N ASP A 263 3.28 17.26 -1.66
CA ASP A 263 2.93 17.29 -3.08
C ASP A 263 3.63 18.49 -3.74
N LEU A 264 4.56 18.20 -4.65
CA LEU A 264 5.37 19.24 -5.32
C LEU A 264 4.58 20.04 -6.37
N ARG A 265 3.45 19.51 -6.86
CA ARG A 265 2.57 20.17 -7.83
C ARG A 265 1.61 21.12 -7.12
N GLU A 266 0.90 20.59 -6.13
CA GLU A 266 -0.13 21.32 -5.38
C GLU A 266 0.47 22.19 -4.29
N ARG A 267 1.72 21.93 -3.90
CA ARG A 267 2.47 22.66 -2.86
C ARG A 267 1.76 22.57 -1.51
N ALA A 268 1.23 21.38 -1.25
CA ALA A 268 0.49 21.06 -0.06
C ALA A 268 1.24 19.98 0.72
N THR A 269 1.07 20.01 2.04
CA THR A 269 1.54 18.97 2.94
C THR A 269 0.38 18.07 3.36
N GLY A 270 0.70 16.83 3.70
CA GLY A 270 -0.24 15.84 4.20
C GLY A 270 0.48 14.73 4.96
N CYS A 271 -0.23 13.65 5.24
CA CYS A 271 0.36 12.50 5.94
C CYS A 271 0.25 11.19 5.16
N GLY A 272 -0.01 11.27 3.85
CA GLY A 272 0.08 10.17 2.90
C GLY A 272 -1.27 9.58 2.48
N PRO A 273 -1.30 8.37 1.90
CA PRO A 273 -2.57 7.72 1.64
C PRO A 273 -3.27 7.40 2.96
N ALA A 274 -4.50 7.87 3.13
CA ALA A 274 -5.31 7.63 4.31
C ALA A 274 -5.44 6.13 4.61
N ASN A 275 -5.40 5.78 5.89
CA ASN A 275 -5.89 4.49 6.36
C ASN A 275 -7.06 4.81 7.29
N SER A 276 -8.23 4.81 6.67
CA SER A 276 -9.40 5.50 7.18
C SER A 276 -10.41 4.56 7.82
N GLU A 277 -10.02 3.35 8.22
CA GLU A 277 -10.96 2.44 8.85
C GLU A 277 -11.25 2.86 10.30
N LEU A 278 -12.53 2.94 10.65
CA LEU A 278 -13.00 3.02 12.02
C LEU A 278 -13.80 1.75 12.31
N THR A 279 -13.28 0.89 13.18
CA THR A 279 -14.00 -0.27 13.71
C THR A 279 -14.77 0.14 14.96
N LEU A 280 -16.04 -0.23 15.06
CA LEU A 280 -16.84 -0.13 16.28
C LEU A 280 -17.02 -1.53 16.85
N VAL A 281 -16.80 -1.69 18.15
CA VAL A 281 -16.96 -2.96 18.87
C VAL A 281 -17.73 -2.73 20.16
N ASN A 282 -18.74 -3.56 20.42
CA ASN A 282 -19.44 -3.59 21.70
C ASN A 282 -18.96 -4.78 22.55
N TYR A 283 -18.19 -4.52 23.62
CA TYR A 283 -17.80 -5.55 24.60
C TYR A 283 -18.73 -5.62 25.81
N ASP A 284 -19.79 -4.81 25.84
CA ASP A 284 -20.84 -4.94 26.84
C ASP A 284 -21.76 -6.13 26.53
N ASP A 285 -22.45 -6.63 27.55
CA ASP A 285 -23.42 -7.72 27.45
C ASP A 285 -24.84 -7.22 27.10
N VAL A 286 -25.00 -5.91 26.93
CA VAL A 286 -26.23 -5.25 26.47
C VAL A 286 -26.07 -4.59 25.11
N GLU A 287 -27.20 -4.38 24.44
CA GLU A 287 -27.25 -3.63 23.18
C GLU A 287 -27.02 -2.13 23.44
N HIS A 288 -26.23 -1.50 22.56
CA HIS A 288 -25.94 -0.07 22.62
C HIS A 288 -26.23 0.65 21.32
N ALA A 289 -26.72 1.87 21.41
CA ALA A 289 -26.88 2.75 20.28
C ALA A 289 -25.76 3.81 20.24
N VAL A 290 -24.87 3.67 19.28
CA VAL A 290 -23.65 4.48 19.14
C VAL A 290 -23.79 5.44 17.97
N THR A 291 -23.59 6.73 18.21
CA THR A 291 -23.50 7.75 17.15
C THR A 291 -22.07 8.24 17.07
N VAL A 292 -21.51 8.25 15.86
CA VAL A 292 -20.15 8.76 15.61
C VAL A 292 -20.22 9.90 14.62
N GLN A 293 -19.51 10.98 14.93
CA GLN A 293 -19.28 12.10 14.04
C GLN A 293 -17.78 12.29 13.84
N VAL A 294 -17.35 12.51 12.61
CA VAL A 294 -15.95 12.82 12.27
C VAL A 294 -15.89 14.16 11.57
N ALA A 295 -15.00 15.03 12.05
CA ALA A 295 -14.83 16.38 11.52
C ALA A 295 -13.35 16.74 11.31
N SER A 296 -13.11 17.68 10.40
CA SER A 296 -11.80 18.32 10.18
C SER A 296 -12.00 19.83 10.19
N ASP A 297 -11.26 20.56 11.03
CA ASP A 297 -11.33 22.03 11.15
C ASP A 297 -12.78 22.59 11.19
N GLU A 298 -13.62 22.00 12.04
CA GLU A 298 -15.05 22.30 12.22
C GLU A 298 -16.00 21.86 11.08
N GLU A 299 -15.49 21.39 9.95
CA GLU A 299 -16.28 20.80 8.89
C GLU A 299 -16.65 19.34 9.24
N GLY A 300 -17.95 19.05 9.33
CA GLY A 300 -18.45 17.70 9.52
C GLY A 300 -18.30 16.87 8.25
N LEU A 301 -17.43 15.86 8.29
CA LEU A 301 -17.14 14.98 7.16
C LEU A 301 -18.00 13.73 7.15
N PHE A 302 -18.39 13.26 8.33
CA PHE A 302 -19.13 12.03 8.51
C PHE A 302 -20.00 12.07 9.77
N ALA A 303 -21.19 11.49 9.69
CA ALA A 303 -22.07 11.26 10.83
C ALA A 303 -22.95 10.04 10.57
N ASP A 304 -22.91 9.06 11.46
CA ASP A 304 -23.75 7.86 11.35
C ASP A 304 -24.06 7.27 12.72
N ARG A 305 -25.09 6.42 12.78
CA ARG A 305 -25.59 5.80 14.02
C ARG A 305 -25.81 4.32 13.82
N TRP A 306 -25.29 3.53 14.76
CA TRP A 306 -25.44 2.08 14.80
C TRP A 306 -26.15 1.65 16.07
N THR A 307 -26.82 0.51 15.97
CA THR A 307 -27.24 -0.29 17.12
C THR A 307 -26.36 -1.53 17.11
N LEU A 308 -25.53 -1.69 18.15
CA LEU A 308 -24.55 -2.76 18.27
C LEU A 308 -25.06 -3.77 19.31
N ALA A 309 -25.33 -5.00 18.86
CA ALA A 309 -25.60 -6.12 19.76
C ALA A 309 -24.36 -6.45 20.62
N PRO A 310 -24.52 -7.22 21.71
CA PRO A 310 -23.38 -7.72 22.48
C PRO A 310 -22.38 -8.45 21.58
N GLU A 311 -21.09 -8.17 21.77
CA GLU A 311 -19.96 -8.69 20.99
C GLU A 311 -19.98 -8.32 19.49
N GLU A 312 -20.88 -7.44 19.05
CA GLU A 312 -20.95 -7.03 17.64
C GLU A 312 -19.75 -6.15 17.26
N ARG A 313 -19.23 -6.42 16.06
CA ARG A 313 -18.16 -5.65 15.41
C ARG A 313 -18.60 -5.19 14.03
N THR A 314 -18.44 -3.90 13.75
CA THR A 314 -18.66 -3.32 12.43
C THR A 314 -17.52 -2.38 12.05
N SER A 315 -17.25 -2.20 10.76
CA SER A 315 -16.17 -1.36 10.25
C SER A 315 -16.69 -0.38 9.20
N VAL A 316 -16.19 0.85 9.24
CA VAL A 316 -16.59 1.93 8.32
C VAL A 316 -15.40 2.75 7.86
N VAL A 317 -15.57 3.50 6.77
CA VAL A 317 -14.58 4.45 6.22
C VAL A 317 -15.18 5.85 6.28
N PRO A 318 -15.01 6.59 7.38
CA PRO A 318 -15.66 7.88 7.53
C PRO A 318 -14.93 9.01 6.81
N VAL A 319 -13.67 8.82 6.38
CA VAL A 319 -12.89 9.83 5.65
C VAL A 319 -12.10 9.19 4.51
N SER A 320 -11.83 9.93 3.44
CA SER A 320 -11.03 9.44 2.30
C SER A 320 -9.64 10.10 2.21
N SER A 321 -9.47 11.22 2.90
CA SER A 321 -8.21 11.94 3.03
C SER A 321 -7.46 11.50 4.29
N SER A 322 -6.15 11.71 4.28
CA SER A 322 -5.31 11.50 5.45
C SER A 322 -5.27 12.79 6.26
N GLY A 323 -5.21 12.68 7.58
CA GLY A 323 -5.05 13.88 8.40
C GLY A 323 -5.47 13.69 9.83
N ARG A 324 -5.62 14.84 10.50
CA ARG A 324 -6.13 14.95 11.85
C ARG A 324 -7.64 15.14 11.81
N TYR A 325 -8.36 14.30 12.53
CA TYR A 325 -9.80 14.36 12.65
C TYR A 325 -10.23 14.42 14.11
N GLU A 326 -11.27 15.19 14.39
CA GLU A 326 -12.00 15.11 15.65
C GLU A 326 -13.08 14.03 15.50
N VAL A 327 -13.08 13.05 16.41
CA VAL A 327 -14.10 12.00 16.48
C VAL A 327 -14.94 12.27 17.72
N ARG A 328 -16.22 12.58 17.54
CA ARG A 328 -17.21 12.72 18.62
C ARG A 328 -18.08 11.47 18.67
N VAL A 329 -18.28 10.97 19.87
CA VAL A 329 -18.97 9.71 20.11
C VAL A 329 -20.03 9.92 21.18
N GLN A 330 -21.26 9.53 20.86
CA GLN A 330 -22.37 9.46 21.79
C GLN A 330 -22.86 8.01 21.88
N ILE A 331 -22.71 7.39 23.05
CA ILE A 331 -23.28 6.08 23.39
C ILE A 331 -24.54 6.33 24.23
N ASP A 332 -25.58 5.53 24.07
CA ASP A 332 -26.80 5.68 24.83
C ASP A 332 -26.59 5.42 26.34
N GLY A 333 -27.02 6.36 27.17
CA GLY A 333 -26.83 6.28 28.62
C GLY A 333 -25.46 6.73 29.13
N ALA A 334 -24.52 7.08 28.24
CA ALA A 334 -23.23 7.65 28.59
C ALA A 334 -23.13 9.14 28.23
N ASP A 335 -22.16 9.83 28.84
CA ASP A 335 -21.79 11.18 28.43
C ASP A 335 -21.08 11.17 27.06
N GLU A 336 -21.32 12.21 26.26
CA GLU A 336 -20.58 12.41 25.01
C GLU A 336 -19.08 12.58 25.29
N PHE A 337 -18.24 11.99 24.43
CA PHE A 337 -16.80 12.24 24.46
C PHE A 337 -16.24 12.50 23.06
N SER A 338 -15.11 13.18 23.03
CA SER A 338 -14.38 13.52 21.81
C SER A 338 -12.93 13.06 21.90
N THR A 339 -12.36 12.57 20.80
CA THR A 339 -10.93 12.29 20.69
C THR A 339 -10.36 12.81 19.38
N VAL A 340 -9.04 12.78 19.25
CA VAL A 340 -8.34 13.03 17.99
C VAL A 340 -7.95 11.71 17.34
N TRP A 341 -8.34 11.52 16.10
CA TRP A 341 -7.91 10.41 15.25
C TRP A 341 -6.98 10.94 14.15
N TRP A 342 -5.78 10.39 14.07
CA TRP A 342 -4.84 10.62 12.99
C TRP A 342 -4.93 9.47 11.97
N SER A 343 -5.60 9.70 10.84
CA SER A 343 -5.61 8.76 9.71
C SER A 343 -4.36 8.98 8.86
N CYS A 344 -3.20 8.66 9.43
CA CYS A 344 -1.87 8.92 8.85
C CYS A 344 -0.98 7.68 9.01
N PRO A 345 -0.65 6.94 7.93
CA PRO A 345 0.18 5.73 8.03
C PRO A 345 1.47 5.93 8.85
N PRO A 346 1.90 4.91 9.62
CA PRO A 346 1.30 3.59 9.81
C PRO A 346 0.16 3.58 10.83
N ARG A 347 -0.25 4.74 11.36
CA ARG A 347 -1.47 4.86 12.16
C ARG A 347 -2.64 4.90 11.17
N GLY A 348 -3.63 4.07 11.37
CA GLY A 348 -4.68 3.96 10.37
C GLY A 348 -5.99 3.58 11.00
N PRO A 349 -6.19 2.29 11.27
CA PRO A 349 -7.43 1.84 11.86
C PRO A 349 -7.55 2.41 13.27
N ALA A 350 -8.67 3.07 13.53
CA ALA A 350 -9.13 3.34 14.89
C ALA A 350 -10.15 2.29 15.29
N THR A 351 -10.13 1.88 16.56
CA THR A 351 -11.18 1.06 17.15
C THR A 351 -11.87 1.84 18.24
N LEU A 352 -13.16 2.12 18.05
CA LEU A 352 -14.08 2.59 19.06
C LEU A 352 -14.63 1.38 19.80
N VAL A 353 -14.42 1.37 21.11
CA VAL A 353 -14.84 0.29 22.01
C VAL A 353 -15.92 0.82 22.94
N VAL A 354 -17.06 0.15 22.98
CA VAL A 354 -18.00 0.23 24.10
C VAL A 354 -17.58 -0.82 25.12
N ASP A 355 -17.23 -0.39 26.33
CA ASP A 355 -16.79 -1.27 27.41
C ASP A 355 -17.98 -1.84 28.20
N ALA A 356 -17.72 -2.79 29.10
CA ALA A 356 -18.73 -3.45 29.92
C ALA A 356 -19.43 -2.56 30.97
N THR A 357 -19.19 -1.24 30.94
CA THR A 357 -19.89 -0.25 31.76
C THR A 357 -20.82 0.64 30.92
N GLY A 358 -20.95 0.37 29.62
CA GLY A 358 -21.58 1.25 28.63
C GLY A 358 -20.74 2.49 28.29
N GLY A 359 -19.49 2.56 28.79
CA GLY A 359 -18.54 3.63 28.52
C GLY A 359 -17.86 3.45 27.16
N GLY A 360 -17.28 4.53 26.62
CA GLY A 360 -16.63 4.51 25.33
C GLY A 360 -15.16 4.91 25.38
N SER A 361 -14.35 4.28 24.53
CA SER A 361 -12.99 4.74 24.25
C SER A 361 -12.64 4.55 22.78
N VAL A 362 -11.70 5.34 22.27
CA VAL A 362 -11.15 5.17 20.92
C VAL A 362 -9.66 4.90 21.05
N SER A 363 -9.22 3.79 20.47
CA SER A 363 -7.82 3.37 20.40
C SER A 363 -7.34 3.40 18.96
N GLN A 364 -6.08 3.80 18.74
CA GLN A 364 -5.46 3.74 17.41
C GLN A 364 -4.44 2.60 17.40
N THR A 365 -4.58 1.68 16.46
CA THR A 365 -3.55 0.65 16.27
C THR A 365 -2.35 1.29 15.57
N THR A 366 -1.19 1.23 16.20
CA THR A 366 0.07 1.47 15.49
C THR A 366 0.44 0.15 14.83
N LEU A 367 0.33 0.05 13.51
CA LEU A 367 0.82 -1.14 12.81
C LEU A 367 2.33 -1.21 13.03
N ALA A 368 2.79 -2.16 13.83
CA ALA A 368 4.19 -2.54 13.85
C ALA A 368 4.51 -3.14 12.48
N ARG A 369 5.44 -2.55 11.72
CA ARG A 369 6.05 -3.26 10.59
C ARG A 369 6.86 -4.41 11.18
N GLU A 370 6.49 -5.65 10.83
CA GLU A 370 7.29 -6.85 11.09
C GLU A 370 8.58 -6.88 10.26
#